data_AF-Q70M35-F1
#
_entry.id   AF-Q70M35-F1
#
_cell.length_a   1.000
_cell.length_b   1.000
_cell.length_c   1.000
_cell.angle_alpha   90.00
_cell.angle_beta   90.00
_cell.angle_gamma   90.00
#
_symmetry.space_group_name_H-M   'P 1'
#
loop_
_entity.id
_entity.type
_entity.pdbx_description
1 polymer ?
#
loop_
_entity_poly.entity_id
_entity_poly.type
_entity_poly.pdbx_seq_one_letter_code
_entity_poly.pdbx_strand_id
1 'polypeptide(L)'
;WDGTVASHPVEGQTQVEATRQRLEEELGVTPDQYDNLDVTDRFEYKRYYMDEGVEYEVCSVLQATLTDTSLDPDPAEVAGLMWVPYDRLYENPRWYRQLRLC
;
A
#
# COMPACT_ATOMS: atom_id res chain seq x y z
N TRP A 1 2.18 7.79 7.03
CA TRP A 1 2.80 7.29 5.80
C TRP A 1 2.80 5.79 5.92
N ASP A 2 2.25 5.16 4.90
CA ASP A 2 2.12 3.71 4.79
C ASP A 2 2.73 3.25 3.45
N GLY A 3 2.59 1.97 3.13
CA GLY A 3 2.81 1.44 1.78
C GLY A 3 1.93 2.12 0.73
N THR A 4 2.16 1.78 -0.54
CA THR A 4 1.46 2.41 -1.67
C THR A 4 -0.05 2.27 -1.59
N VAL A 5 -0.54 1.07 -1.30
CA VAL A 5 -1.95 0.72 -1.04
C VAL A 5 -1.93 -0.44 -0.03
N ALA A 6 -2.78 -0.36 1.00
CA ALA A 6 -2.93 -1.42 2.01
C ALA A 6 -4.42 -1.69 2.25
N SER A 7 -4.86 -2.92 1.99
CA SER A 7 -6.27 -3.29 2.06
C SER A 7 -6.44 -4.80 2.16
N HIS A 8 -7.69 -5.29 2.08
CA HIS A 8 -8.03 -6.69 2.24
C HIS A 8 -8.78 -7.24 1.03
N PRO A 9 -8.49 -8.47 0.58
CA PRO A 9 -9.38 -9.15 -0.33
C PRO A 9 -10.69 -9.52 0.38
N VAL A 10 -11.81 -9.42 -0.33
CA VAL A 10 -13.09 -9.99 0.14
C VAL A 10 -13.15 -11.50 -0.11
N GLU A 11 -14.17 -12.17 0.45
CA GLU A 11 -14.35 -13.62 0.27
C GLU A 11 -14.44 -13.98 -1.23
N GLY A 12 -13.57 -14.90 -1.66
CA GLY A 12 -13.48 -15.34 -3.05
C GLY A 12 -12.59 -14.48 -3.96
N GLN A 13 -12.09 -13.33 -3.48
CA GLN A 13 -11.19 -12.46 -4.24
C GLN A 13 -9.73 -12.86 -4.02
N THR A 14 -8.93 -12.88 -5.10
CA THR A 14 -7.49 -13.06 -4.99
C THR A 14 -6.80 -11.77 -4.52
N GLN A 15 -5.59 -11.90 -3.95
CA GLN A 15 -4.78 -10.75 -3.54
C GLN A 15 -4.52 -9.79 -4.71
N VAL A 16 -4.22 -10.32 -5.90
CA VAL A 16 -3.97 -9.51 -7.10
C VAL A 16 -5.23 -8.75 -7.52
N GLU A 17 -6.39 -9.40 -7.54
CA GLU A 17 -7.66 -8.72 -7.87
C GLU A 17 -8.00 -7.61 -6.88
N ALA A 18 -7.81 -7.85 -5.58
CA ALA A 18 -8.02 -6.83 -4.55
C ALA A 18 -7.06 -5.65 -4.74
N THR A 19 -5.78 -5.90 -4.98
CA THR A 19 -4.81 -4.83 -5.23
C THR A 19 -5.13 -4.04 -6.49
N ARG A 20 -5.56 -4.68 -7.59
CA ARG A 20 -5.98 -3.96 -8.80
C ARG A 20 -7.13 -3.00 -8.53
N GLN A 21 -8.16 -3.48 -7.81
CA GLN A 21 -9.31 -2.67 -7.44
C GLN A 21 -8.88 -1.47 -6.58
N ARG A 22 -8.06 -1.69 -5.56
CA ARG A 22 -7.65 -0.64 -4.62
C ARG A 22 -6.65 0.36 -5.21
N LEU A 23 -5.81 -0.07 -6.15
CA LEU A 23 -4.95 0.84 -6.93
C LEU A 23 -5.80 1.86 -7.71
N GLU A 24 -6.90 1.42 -8.32
CA GLU A 24 -7.81 2.30 -9.06
C GLU A 24 -8.63 3.17 -8.10
N GLU A 25 -9.21 2.60 -7.05
CA GLU A 25 -10.07 3.31 -6.09
C GLU A 25 -9.30 4.36 -5.25
N GLU A 26 -8.10 4.05 -4.76
CA GLU A 26 -7.36 4.93 -3.85
C GLU A 26 -6.44 5.92 -4.58
N LEU A 27 -5.81 5.50 -5.68
CA LEU A 27 -4.76 6.26 -6.36
C LEU A 27 -5.10 6.66 -7.81
N GLY A 28 -6.22 6.18 -8.36
CA GLY A 28 -6.57 6.37 -9.76
C GLY A 28 -5.65 5.62 -10.73
N VAL A 29 -4.92 4.59 -10.26
CA VAL A 29 -3.97 3.83 -11.07
C VAL A 29 -4.71 2.76 -11.89
N THR A 30 -4.75 2.93 -13.20
CA THR A 30 -5.44 2.01 -14.11
C THR A 30 -4.55 0.85 -14.56
N PRO A 31 -5.12 -0.29 -15.00
CA PRO A 31 -4.36 -1.48 -15.40
C PRO A 31 -3.34 -1.29 -16.53
N ASP A 32 -3.49 -0.25 -17.36
CA ASP A 32 -2.57 0.09 -18.45
C ASP A 32 -1.36 0.94 -17.99
N GLN A 33 -1.36 1.44 -16.76
CA GLN A 33 -0.27 2.26 -16.22
C GLN A 33 0.84 1.43 -15.55
N TYR A 34 0.72 0.12 -15.44
CA TYR A 34 1.71 -0.72 -14.75
C TYR A 34 1.88 -2.11 -15.34
N ASP A 35 3.06 -2.67 -15.10
CA ASP A 35 3.42 -4.05 -15.40
C ASP A 35 3.82 -4.82 -14.13
N ASN A 36 3.83 -6.15 -14.23
CA ASN A 36 4.36 -7.08 -13.22
C ASN A 36 3.74 -6.92 -11.83
N LEU A 37 2.40 -6.86 -11.74
CA LEU A 37 1.70 -6.91 -10.45
C LEU A 37 1.71 -8.35 -9.90
N ASP A 38 2.70 -8.66 -9.08
CA ASP A 38 2.97 -10.01 -8.59
C ASP A 38 3.08 -10.04 -7.07
N VAL A 39 2.63 -11.15 -6.47
CA VAL A 39 2.86 -11.43 -5.05
C VAL A 39 4.31 -11.88 -4.87
N THR A 40 5.08 -11.13 -4.09
CA THR A 40 6.52 -11.40 -3.89
C THR A 40 6.81 -12.07 -2.55
N ASP A 41 6.08 -11.69 -1.50
CA ASP A 41 6.35 -12.12 -0.13
C ASP A 41 5.08 -12.22 0.72
N ARG A 42 5.22 -12.76 1.92
CA ARG A 42 4.19 -12.75 2.96
C ARG A 42 4.81 -12.51 4.33
N PHE A 43 4.10 -11.81 5.20
CA PHE A 43 4.51 -11.62 6.59
C PHE A 43 3.29 -11.62 7.51
N GLU A 44 3.50 -12.02 8.76
CA GLU A 44 2.50 -11.93 9.82
C GLU A 44 2.90 -10.82 10.79
N TYR A 45 1.93 -9.98 11.17
CA TYR A 45 2.15 -8.97 12.19
C TYR A 45 0.90 -8.77 13.04
N LYS A 46 1.12 -8.25 14.25
CA LYS A 46 0.04 -7.83 15.15
C LYS A 46 0.35 -6.43 15.68
N ARG A 47 -0.56 -5.49 15.47
CA ARG A 47 -0.41 -4.10 15.92
C ARG A 47 -1.71 -3.59 16.52
N TYR A 48 -1.59 -2.95 17.69
CA TYR A 48 -2.70 -2.25 18.32
C TYR A 48 -2.75 -0.82 17.81
N TYR A 49 -3.97 -0.37 17.47
CA TYR A 49 -4.25 1.01 17.14
C TYR A 49 -5.00 1.67 18.29
N MET A 50 -4.26 2.44 19.09
CA MET A 50 -4.75 3.02 20.35
C MET A 50 -5.46 1.95 21.20
N ASP A 51 -6.59 2.29 21.82
CA ASP A 51 -7.49 1.36 22.49
C ASP A 51 -8.71 1.01 21.62
N GLU A 52 -8.70 1.34 20.31
CA GLU A 52 -9.85 1.18 19.43
C GLU A 52 -9.87 -0.15 18.69
N GLY A 53 -8.70 -0.69 18.34
CA GLY A 53 -8.64 -1.88 17.51
C GLY A 53 -7.27 -2.55 17.47
N VAL A 54 -7.27 -3.72 16.84
CA VAL A 54 -6.07 -4.50 16.56
C VAL A 54 -6.09 -4.92 15.10
N GLU A 55 -4.98 -4.67 14.42
CA GLU A 55 -4.65 -5.34 13.18
C GLU A 55 -3.87 -6.60 13.53
N TYR A 56 -4.37 -7.74 13.08
CA TYR A 56 -3.67 -9.01 13.24
C TYR A 56 -3.83 -9.82 11.97
N GLU A 57 -2.80 -9.79 11.14
CA GLU A 57 -2.93 -10.16 9.74
C GLU A 57 -1.73 -10.97 9.23
N VAL A 58 -2.01 -11.82 8.25
CA VAL A 58 -1.01 -12.40 7.36
C VAL A 58 -1.10 -11.66 6.03
N CYS A 59 -0.25 -10.66 5.84
CA CYS A 59 -0.26 -9.83 4.65
C CYS A 59 0.53 -10.46 3.52
N SER A 60 0.03 -10.29 2.30
CA SER A 60 0.81 -10.53 1.08
C SER A 60 1.44 -9.23 0.62
N VAL A 61 2.72 -9.27 0.28
CA VAL A 61 3.41 -8.15 -0.35
C VAL A 61 3.27 -8.32 -1.86
N LEU A 62 2.79 -7.26 -2.52
CA LEU A 62 2.74 -7.20 -3.96
C LEU A 62 3.65 -6.08 -4.45
N GLN A 63 4.27 -6.31 -5.60
CA GLN A 63 5.09 -5.32 -6.28
C GLN A 63 4.49 -5.08 -7.66
N ALA A 64 4.52 -3.83 -8.13
CA ALA A 64 4.21 -3.44 -9.50
C ALA A 64 5.21 -2.37 -9.97
N THR A 65 5.40 -2.26 -11.28
CA THR A 65 6.20 -1.18 -11.88
C THR A 65 5.29 -0.27 -12.68
N LEU A 66 5.12 0.98 -12.24
CA LEU A 66 4.39 1.98 -13.00
C LEU A 66 5.21 2.42 -14.22
N THR A 67 4.61 2.38 -15.40
CA THR A 67 5.16 2.93 -16.65
C THR A 67 4.69 4.35 -16.90
N ASP A 68 3.53 4.72 -16.34
CA ASP A 68 3.05 6.09 -16.18
C ASP A 68 2.84 6.38 -14.68
N THR A 69 3.41 7.49 -14.21
CA THR A 69 3.37 7.88 -12.79
C THR A 69 2.37 9.01 -12.52
N SER A 70 1.46 9.28 -13.45
CA SER A 70 0.32 10.16 -13.20
C SER A 70 -0.66 9.48 -12.23
N LEU A 71 -1.07 10.19 -11.17
CA LEU A 71 -1.92 9.67 -10.10
C LEU A 71 -3.06 10.66 -9.85
N ASP A 72 -4.24 10.14 -9.53
CA ASP A 72 -5.44 10.90 -9.15
C ASP A 72 -6.02 10.34 -7.84
N PRO A 73 -5.33 10.57 -6.70
CA PRO A 73 -5.71 9.94 -5.45
C PRO A 73 -7.04 10.47 -4.89
N ASP A 74 -7.87 9.58 -4.35
CA ASP A 74 -9.11 9.96 -3.68
C ASP A 74 -8.78 10.69 -2.35
N PRO A 75 -9.15 11.97 -2.17
CA PRO A 75 -8.88 12.70 -0.94
C PRO A 75 -9.62 12.16 0.30
N ALA A 76 -10.63 11.29 0.13
CA ALA A 76 -11.27 10.59 1.24
C ALA A 76 -10.39 9.48 1.82
N GLU A 77 -9.49 8.91 1.02
CA GLU A 77 -8.62 7.79 1.39
C GLU A 77 -7.17 8.25 1.61
N VAL A 78 -6.65 9.11 0.72
CA VAL A 78 -5.23 9.46 0.67
C VAL A 78 -5.02 10.95 0.97
N ALA A 79 -4.58 11.23 2.21
CA ALA A 79 -4.31 12.60 2.66
C ALA A 79 -3.01 13.22 2.11
N GLY A 80 -2.11 12.41 1.52
CA GLY A 80 -0.86 12.90 0.95
C GLY A 80 -0.05 11.79 0.30
N LEU A 81 0.77 12.17 -0.68
CA LEU A 81 1.59 11.24 -1.48
C LEU A 81 3.06 11.69 -1.52
N MET A 82 3.98 10.73 -1.59
CA MET A 82 5.40 10.99 -1.72
C MET A 82 6.09 9.91 -2.55
N TRP A 83 6.74 10.32 -3.65
CA TRP A 83 7.71 9.48 -4.35
C TRP A 83 9.06 9.54 -3.64
N VAL A 84 9.61 8.40 -3.29
CA VAL A 84 10.84 8.29 -2.48
C VAL A 84 11.86 7.40 -3.19
N PRO A 85 13.12 7.85 -3.35
CA PRO A 85 14.18 6.96 -3.82
C PRO A 85 14.36 5.77 -2.89
N TYR A 86 14.31 4.55 -3.43
CA TYR A 86 14.30 3.32 -2.64
C TYR A 86 15.48 3.22 -1.67
N ASP A 87 16.71 3.42 -2.17
CA ASP A 87 17.92 3.33 -1.33
C ASP A 87 17.86 4.29 -0.14
N ARG A 88 17.33 5.50 -0.36
CA ARG A 88 17.18 6.49 0.71
C ARG A 88 16.15 6.06 1.75
N LEU A 89 15.01 5.50 1.33
CA LEU A 89 14.00 4.95 2.22
C LEU A 89 14.57 3.77 3.02
N TYR A 90 15.24 2.84 2.34
CA TYR A 90 15.81 1.63 2.91
C TYR A 90 16.88 1.95 3.96
N GLU A 91 17.78 2.90 3.67
CA GLU A 91 18.82 3.34 4.60
C GLU A 91 18.27 4.20 5.75
N ASN A 92 17.16 4.93 5.54
CA ASN A 92 16.63 5.91 6.49
C ASN A 92 15.14 5.75 6.80
N PRO A 93 14.65 4.55 7.18
CA PRO A 93 13.21 4.28 7.31
C PRO A 93 12.54 5.12 8.41
N ARG A 94 13.30 5.60 9.40
CA ARG A 94 12.77 6.44 10.49
C ARG A 94 12.28 7.81 10.01
N TRP A 95 12.82 8.35 8.92
CA TRP A 95 12.41 9.67 8.40
C TRP A 95 11.01 9.66 7.81
N TYR A 96 10.53 8.49 7.40
CA TYR A 96 9.24 8.30 6.74
C TYR A 96 8.17 7.77 7.70
N ARG A 97 8.48 7.60 8.99
CA ARG A 97 7.48 7.24 10.00
C ARG A 97 6.62 8.45 10.35
N GLN A 98 5.31 8.23 10.50
CA GLN A 98 4.41 9.26 11.01
C GLN A 98 4.63 9.40 12.53
N LEU A 99 5.49 10.35 12.92
CA LEU A 99 6.03 10.51 14.28
C LEU A 99 4.99 10.84 15.38
N ARG A 100 3.68 10.85 15.09
CA ARG A 100 2.67 11.39 16.02
C ARG A 100 1.57 10.43 16.44
N LEU A 101 1.46 9.23 15.88
CA LEU A 101 0.31 8.34 16.12
C LEU A 101 0.67 6.88 16.44
N CYS A 102 1.92 6.59 16.81
CA CYS A 102 2.36 5.24 17.20
C CYS A 102 3.40 5.28 18.32
#